data_AF-W4VJL6-F1
#
_entry.id   AF-W4VJL6-F1
#
_cell.length_a   1.000
_cell.length_b   1.000
_cell.length_c   1.000
_cell.angle_alpha   90.00
_cell.angle_beta   90.00
_cell.angle_gamma   90.00
#
_symmetry.space_group_name_H-M   'P 1'
#
loop_
_entity.id
_entity.type
_entity.pdbx_description
1 polymer ?
#
loop_
_entity_poly.entity_id
_entity_poly.type
_entity_poly.pdbx_seq_one_letter_code
_entity_poly.pdbx_strand_id
1 'polypeptide(L)'
;MLPVVKGYQVTICRTNIYIALLLFIPLFLENFSGLFYWLFTFINICWLVIGLSGFKQKEVLKWGGNKLFISSLVYLLSVFILYLVFIP
;
A
#
# COMPACT_ATOMS: atom_id res chain seq x y z
N MET A 1 -0.28 -9.54 12.76
CA MET A 1 -0.97 -10.17 13.90
C MET A 1 -1.90 -9.15 14.53
N LEU A 2 -3.22 -9.38 14.44
CA LEU A 2 -4.36 -8.88 15.22
C LEU A 2 -5.74 -9.44 14.74
N PRO A 3 -5.87 -10.50 13.88
CA PRO A 3 -7.19 -10.99 13.47
C PRO A 3 -7.90 -11.80 14.57
N VAL A 4 -7.16 -12.17 15.64
CA VAL A 4 -7.63 -13.04 16.73
C VAL A 4 -8.71 -12.38 17.58
N VAL A 5 -8.75 -11.04 17.64
CA VAL A 5 -9.63 -10.30 18.57
C VAL A 5 -10.88 -9.73 17.90
N LYS A 6 -10.78 -9.25 16.65
CA LYS A 6 -11.89 -8.57 15.94
C LYS A 6 -12.28 -9.22 14.60
N GLY A 7 -11.72 -10.38 14.29
CA GLY A 7 -11.98 -11.08 13.04
C GLY A 7 -11.21 -10.52 11.84
N TYR A 8 -11.11 -11.36 10.81
CA TYR A 8 -10.34 -11.08 9.61
C TYR A 8 -10.91 -9.92 8.77
N GLN A 9 -12.23 -9.81 8.65
CA GLN A 9 -12.88 -8.74 7.86
C GLN A 9 -12.54 -7.34 8.35
N VAL A 10 -12.49 -7.12 9.67
CA VAL A 10 -12.13 -5.81 10.26
C VAL A 10 -10.68 -5.46 9.95
N THR A 11 -9.79 -6.45 9.95
CA THR A 11 -8.38 -6.25 9.61
C THR A 11 -8.20 -5.85 8.15
N ILE A 12 -8.88 -6.53 7.22
CA ILE A 12 -8.82 -6.20 5.79
C ILE A 12 -9.35 -4.78 5.54
N CYS A 13 -10.50 -4.44 6.13
CA CYS A 13 -11.12 -3.13 5.93
C CYS A 13 -10.23 -2.00 6.47
N ARG A 14 -9.66 -2.15 7.67
CA ARG A 14 -8.73 -1.18 8.25
C ARG A 14 -7.47 -1.02 7.39
N THR A 15 -6.84 -2.12 6.98
CA THR A 15 -5.66 -2.07 6.09
C THR A 15 -5.97 -1.30 4.81
N ASN A 16 -7.12 -1.54 4.21
CA ASN A 16 -7.49 -0.85 2.97
C ASN A 16 -7.78 0.64 3.18
N ILE A 17 -8.39 1.01 4.32
CA ILE A 17 -8.57 2.41 4.72
C ILE A 17 -7.22 3.10 4.90
N TYR A 18 -6.26 2.45 5.56
CA TYR A 18 -4.90 2.99 5.71
C TYR A 18 -4.20 3.17 4.36
N ILE A 19 -4.31 2.20 3.45
CA ILE A 19 -3.73 2.32 2.10
C ILE A 19 -4.38 3.46 1.31
N ALA A 20 -5.71 3.62 1.41
CA ALA A 20 -6.43 4.71 0.76
C ALA A 20 -6.01 6.10 1.28
N LEU A 21 -5.80 6.23 2.60
CA LEU A 21 -5.24 7.45 3.21
C LEU A 21 -3.81 7.72 2.74
N LEU A 22 -3.00 6.67 2.55
CA LEU A 22 -1.62 6.79 2.08
C LEU A 22 -1.52 7.37 0.66
N LEU A 23 -2.54 7.14 -0.18
CA LEU A 23 -2.64 7.68 -1.53
C LEU A 23 -2.81 9.21 -1.54
N PHE A 24 -3.32 9.81 -0.47
CA PHE A 24 -3.47 11.27 -0.37
C PHE A 24 -2.19 11.99 0.04
N ILE A 25 -1.26 11.31 0.73
CA ILE A 25 0.04 11.86 1.15
C ILE A 25 0.85 12.51 0.01
N PRO A 26 0.97 11.92 -1.19
CA PRO A 26 1.73 12.55 -2.26
C PRO A 26 1.19 13.91 -2.70
N LEU A 27 -0.08 14.24 -2.43
CA LEU A 27 -0.62 15.58 -2.73
C LEU A 27 -0.12 16.65 -1.76
N PHE A 28 0.38 16.26 -0.57
CA PHE A 28 0.90 17.18 0.45
C PHE A 28 2.41 17.40 0.37
N LEU A 29 3.12 16.59 -0.41
CA LEU A 29 4.51 16.87 -0.73
C LEU A 29 4.48 18.02 -1.72
N GLU A 30 4.90 19.22 -1.34
CA GLU A 30 5.25 20.30 -2.27
C GLU A 30 6.80 20.30 -2.33
N ASN A 31 7.40 20.57 -3.51
CA ASN A 31 8.86 20.59 -3.81
C ASN A 31 9.46 19.40 -4.60
N PHE A 32 8.70 18.35 -4.96
CA PHE A 32 9.22 17.28 -5.82
C PHE A 32 8.91 17.54 -7.32
N SER A 33 9.63 16.87 -8.23
CA SER A 33 9.40 16.98 -9.67
C SER A 33 8.03 16.41 -10.07
N GLY A 34 7.36 16.98 -11.08
CA GLY A 34 6.09 16.48 -11.62
C GLY A 34 6.10 14.99 -11.99
N LEU A 35 7.26 14.48 -12.45
CA LEU A 35 7.46 13.06 -12.76
C LEU A 35 7.41 12.15 -11.51
N PHE A 36 7.89 12.64 -10.36
CA PHE A 36 7.85 11.90 -9.10
C PHE A 36 6.39 11.64 -8.68
N TYR A 37 5.53 12.65 -8.73
CA TYR A 37 4.11 12.49 -8.36
C TYR A 37 3.39 11.48 -9.24
N TRP A 38 3.69 11.46 -10.54
CA TRP A 38 3.03 10.54 -11.48
C TRP A 38 3.41 9.08 -11.19
N LEU A 39 4.70 8.81 -11.02
CA LEU A 39 5.22 7.49 -10.63
C LEU A 39 4.70 7.05 -9.26
N PHE A 40 4.73 7.96 -8.29
CA PHE A 40 4.30 7.69 -6.93
C PHE A 40 2.80 7.37 -6.87
N THR A 41 1.98 8.11 -7.61
CA THR A 41 0.54 7.85 -7.71
C THR A 41 0.26 6.49 -8.35
N PHE A 42 0.98 6.13 -9.43
CA PHE A 42 0.83 4.83 -10.08
C PHE A 42 1.16 3.66 -9.14
N ILE A 43 2.21 3.81 -8.33
CA ILE A 43 2.62 2.79 -7.35
C ILE A 43 1.61 2.64 -6.21
N ASN A 44 1.03 3.75 -5.75
CA ASN A 44 -0.03 3.72 -4.73
C ASN A 44 -1.29 3.05 -5.26
N ILE A 45 -1.68 3.31 -6.51
CA ILE A 45 -2.84 2.66 -7.15
C ILE A 45 -2.60 1.16 -7.28
N CYS A 46 -1.43 0.73 -7.78
CA CYS A 46 -1.08 -0.69 -7.86
C CYS A 46 -1.17 -1.38 -6.49
N TRP A 47 -0.67 -0.73 -5.43
CA TRP A 47 -0.72 -1.28 -4.09
C TRP A 47 -2.15 -1.35 -3.52
N LEU A 48 -2.99 -0.35 -3.79
CA LEU A 48 -4.39 -0.31 -3.38
C LEU A 48 -5.20 -1.44 -4.03
N VAL A 49 -4.98 -1.73 -5.31
CA VAL A 49 -5.61 -2.86 -6.01
C VAL A 49 -5.24 -4.20 -5.34
N ILE A 50 -3.98 -4.37 -4.92
CA ILE A 50 -3.54 -5.57 -4.20
C ILE A 50 -4.17 -5.63 -2.80
N GLY A 51 -4.29 -4.49 -2.09
CA GLY A 51 -5.01 -4.39 -0.81
C GLY A 51 -6.49 -4.77 -0.91
N LEU A 52 -7.18 -4.31 -1.96
CA LEU A 52 -8.59 -4.64 -2.22
C LEU A 52 -8.81 -6.11 -2.59
N SER A 53 -7.83 -6.74 -3.25
CA SER A 53 -7.93 -8.15 -3.64
C SER A 53 -8.11 -9.11 -2.45
N GLY A 54 -7.74 -8.69 -1.25
CA GLY A 54 -7.93 -9.48 -0.03
C GLY A 54 -9.36 -9.69 0.42
N PHE A 55 -10.26 -8.80 0.01
CA PHE A 55 -11.67 -8.94 0.32
C PHE A 55 -12.31 -10.12 -0.44
N LYS A 56 -11.73 -10.50 -1.59
CA LYS A 56 -12.25 -11.58 -2.45
C LYS A 56 -11.57 -12.93 -2.22
N GLN A 57 -10.48 -12.99 -1.47
CA GLN A 57 -9.69 -14.22 -1.31
C GLN A 57 -10.25 -15.07 -0.15
N LYS A 58 -10.87 -16.23 -0.47
CA LYS A 58 -11.39 -17.20 0.51
C LYS A 58 -10.33 -17.70 1.51
N GLU A 59 -9.05 -17.68 1.13
CA GLU A 59 -7.91 -18.02 1.97
C GLU A 59 -7.27 -16.78 2.61
N VAL A 60 -7.97 -16.21 3.60
CA VAL A 60 -7.54 -14.98 4.26
C VAL A 60 -6.18 -15.11 4.97
N LEU A 61 -5.83 -16.34 5.39
CA LEU A 61 -4.53 -16.68 6.00
C LEU A 61 -3.36 -16.56 5.02
N LYS A 62 -3.46 -17.09 3.79
CA LYS A 62 -2.37 -16.98 2.80
C LYS A 62 -2.24 -15.56 2.25
N TRP A 63 -3.36 -14.83 2.17
CA TRP A 63 -3.38 -13.45 1.71
C TRP A 63 -2.74 -12.49 2.73
N GLY A 64 -3.10 -12.59 4.01
CA GLY A 64 -2.59 -11.72 5.07
C GLY A 64 -1.12 -11.99 5.45
N GLY A 65 -0.67 -13.24 5.39
CA GLY A 65 0.69 -13.63 5.79
C GLY A 65 1.76 -13.36 4.74
N ASN A 66 1.54 -13.80 3.49
CA ASN A 66 2.58 -13.72 2.45
C ASN A 66 2.34 -12.59 1.45
N LYS A 67 1.14 -12.50 0.87
CA LYS A 67 0.90 -11.59 -0.26
C LYS A 67 0.88 -10.12 0.16
N LEU A 68 0.16 -9.78 1.23
CA LEU A 68 0.14 -8.41 1.74
C LEU A 68 1.52 -7.96 2.22
N PHE A 69 2.21 -8.81 2.99
CA PHE A 69 3.51 -8.46 3.56
C PHE A 69 4.56 -8.21 2.45
N ILE A 70 4.66 -9.14 1.49
CA ILE A 70 5.56 -8.99 0.33
C ILE A 70 5.17 -7.75 -0.49
N SER A 71 3.88 -7.53 -0.73
CA SER A 71 3.42 -6.36 -1.50
C SER A 71 3.76 -5.04 -0.79
N SER A 72 3.60 -4.96 0.53
CA SER A 72 3.99 -3.78 1.31
C SER A 72 5.50 -3.57 1.30
N LEU A 73 6.29 -4.65 1.32
CA LEU A 73 7.74 -4.58 1.25
C LEU A 73 8.22 -4.07 -0.12
N VAL A 74 7.60 -4.55 -1.20
CA VAL A 74 7.84 -4.07 -2.57
C VAL A 74 7.40 -2.61 -2.72
N TYR A 75 6.26 -2.23 -2.13
CA TYR A 75 5.82 -0.84 -2.11
C TYR A 75 6.85 0.05 -1.42
N LEU A 76 7.32 -0.34 -0.22
CA LEU A 76 8.31 0.41 0.54
C LEU A 76 9.63 0.55 -0.23
N LEU A 77 10.13 -0.55 -0.81
CA LEU A 77 11.32 -0.55 -1.66
C LEU A 77 11.16 0.38 -2.87
N SER A 78 10.00 0.34 -3.52
CA SER A 78 9.77 1.16 -4.71
C SER A 78 9.67 2.65 -4.36
N VAL A 79 9.00 2.99 -3.26
CA VAL A 79 8.97 4.36 -2.72
C VAL A 79 10.37 4.82 -2.34
N PHE A 80 11.17 3.96 -1.71
CA PHE A 80 12.55 4.27 -1.34
C PHE A 80 13.43 4.52 -2.57
N ILE A 81 13.31 3.70 -3.62
CA ILE A 81 14.03 3.90 -4.88
C ILE A 81 13.59 5.20 -5.55
N LEU A 82 12.29 5.49 -5.60
CA LEU A 82 11.78 6.76 -6.12
C LEU A 82 12.37 7.94 -5.35
N TYR A 83 12.40 7.87 -4.02
CA TYR A 83 13.04 8.91 -3.22
C TYR A 83 14.53 9.07 -3.54
N LEU A 84 15.27 7.96 -3.71
CA LEU A 84 16.71 7.97 -4.03
C LEU A 84 17.01 8.56 -5.43
N VAL A 85 16.17 8.26 -6.42
CA VAL A 85 16.33 8.75 -7.80
C VAL A 85 16.01 10.24 -7.92
N PHE A 86 15.05 10.73 -7.12
CA PHE A 86 14.60 12.12 -7.17
C PHE A 86 15.19 13.00 -6.04
N ILE A 87 16.09 12.45 -5.22
CA ILE A 87 16.95 13.22 -4.31
C ILE A 87 17.86 14.11 -5.17
N PRO A 88 17.94 15.43 -4.90
CA PRO A 88 18.92 16.32 -5.51
C PRO A 88 20.35 16.03 -5.02
#